data_AF-A0A840YRQ8-F1
#
_entry.id   AF-A0A840YRQ8-F1
#
_cell.length_a   1.000
_cell.length_b   1.000
_cell.length_c   1.000
_cell.angle_alpha   90.00
_cell.angle_beta   90.00
_cell.angle_gamma   90.00
#
_symmetry.space_group_name_H-M   'P 1'
#
loop_
_entity.id
_entity.type
_entity.pdbx_description
1 polymer ?
#
loop_
_entity_poly.entity_id
_entity_poly.type
_entity_poly.pdbx_seq_one_letter_code
_entity_poly.pdbx_strand_id
1 'polypeptide(L)'
;MVSTSNDGIMSEYLVKYGVAKTSERERPTDLLETLYISERYQAGDDLKSARANYDHSVWNDVPSAEIDRRLAALDVFMGELARNRAAMWGLN
;
A
#
# COMPACT_ATOMS: atom_id res chain seq x y z
N MET A 1 -3.39 -19.63 -7.29
CA MET A 1 -2.33 -18.75 -7.85
C MET A 1 -2.55 -17.26 -7.55
N VAL A 2 -3.57 -16.84 -6.77
CA VAL A 2 -3.82 -15.42 -6.46
C VAL A 2 -2.76 -14.81 -5.53
N SER A 3 -2.25 -15.58 -4.55
CA SER A 3 -1.23 -15.08 -3.60
C SER A 3 0.02 -14.55 -4.29
N THR A 4 0.60 -15.31 -5.23
CA THR A 4 1.83 -14.89 -5.95
C THR A 4 1.61 -13.64 -6.81
N SER A 5 0.42 -13.48 -7.40
CA SER A 5 0.09 -12.28 -8.17
C SER A 5 -0.13 -11.07 -7.27
N ASN A 6 -0.81 -11.25 -6.13
CA ASN A 6 -1.00 -10.20 -5.12
C ASN A 6 0.35 -9.77 -4.52
N ASP A 7 1.26 -10.70 -4.24
CA ASP A 7 2.60 -10.41 -3.71
C ASP A 7 3.43 -9.56 -4.70
N GLY A 8 3.29 -9.83 -6.01
CA GLY A 8 3.86 -9.03 -7.08
C GLY A 8 3.30 -7.60 -7.11
N ILE A 9 1.98 -7.46 -7.11
CA ILE A 9 1.31 -6.15 -7.07
C ILE A 9 1.73 -5.37 -5.82
N MET A 10 1.71 -6.01 -4.65
CA MET A 10 2.12 -5.40 -3.39
C MET A 10 3.62 -5.05 -3.38
N SER A 11 4.45 -5.63 -4.26
CA SER A 11 5.85 -5.23 -4.46
C SER A 11 5.95 -3.94 -5.25
N GLU A 12 5.14 -3.78 -6.29
CA GLU A 12 5.05 -2.53 -7.04
C GLU A 12 4.62 -1.38 -6.12
N TYR A 13 3.59 -1.60 -5.27
CA TYR A 13 3.12 -0.57 -4.33
C TYR A 13 4.12 -0.25 -3.23
N LEU A 14 4.94 -1.20 -2.79
CA LEU A 14 6.04 -0.91 -1.85
C LEU A 14 7.06 0.07 -2.47
N VAL A 15 7.43 -0.15 -3.73
CA VAL A 15 8.34 0.76 -4.45
C VAL A 15 7.68 2.13 -4.66
N LYS A 16 6.41 2.15 -5.09
CA LYS A 16 5.63 3.39 -5.28
C LYS A 16 5.55 4.19 -3.98
N TYR A 17 5.29 3.53 -2.85
CA TYR A 17 5.26 4.14 -1.53
C TYR A 17 6.62 4.74 -1.13
N GLY A 18 7.72 4.01 -1.34
CA GLY A 18 9.07 4.54 -1.10
C GLY A 18 9.35 5.82 -1.88
N VAL A 19 9.01 5.85 -3.17
CA VAL A 19 9.16 7.03 -4.04
C VAL A 19 8.27 8.19 -3.57
N ALA A 20 7.01 7.91 -3.22
CA ALA A 20 6.06 8.90 -2.73
C ALA A 20 6.54 9.55 -1.42
N LYS A 21 7.13 8.77 -0.51
CA LYS A 21 7.67 9.26 0.77
C LYS A 21 8.93 10.11 0.62
N THR A 22 9.77 9.80 -0.37
CA THR A 22 11.01 10.58 -0.64
C THR A 22 10.77 11.83 -1.49
N SER A 23 9.60 11.95 -2.12
CA SER A 23 9.28 13.09 -2.97
C SER A 23 8.80 14.26 -2.10
N GLU A 24 9.47 15.42 -2.16
CA GLU A 24 8.99 16.67 -1.53
C GLU A 24 7.61 17.11 -2.06
N ARG A 25 7.23 16.62 -3.25
CA ARG A 25 5.86 16.62 -3.73
C ARG A 25 5.17 15.36 -3.22
N GLU A 26 4.73 15.39 -1.98
CA GLU A 26 3.76 14.41 -1.48
C GLU A 26 2.60 14.42 -2.49
N ARG A 27 2.36 13.28 -3.15
CA ARG A 27 1.17 13.09 -4.00
C ARG A 27 0.13 12.39 -3.13
N PRO A 28 -0.79 13.13 -2.49
CA PRO A 28 -1.70 12.54 -1.50
C PRO A 28 -2.54 11.42 -2.12
N THR A 29 -2.88 11.55 -3.40
CA THR A 29 -3.63 10.54 -4.16
C THR A 29 -2.89 9.20 -4.29
N ASP A 30 -1.58 9.23 -4.53
CA ASP A 30 -0.77 8.01 -4.66
C ASP A 30 -0.60 7.31 -3.30
N LEU A 31 -0.48 8.07 -2.21
CA LEU A 31 -0.45 7.54 -0.85
C LEU A 31 -1.79 6.91 -0.45
N LEU A 32 -2.91 7.56 -0.78
CA LEU A 32 -4.25 7.06 -0.50
C LEU A 32 -4.59 5.82 -1.33
N GLU A 33 -4.17 5.76 -2.60
CA GLU A 33 -4.29 4.53 -3.39
C GLU A 33 -3.46 3.41 -2.77
N THR A 34 -2.23 3.72 -2.36
CA THR A 34 -1.35 2.73 -1.74
C THR A 34 -1.90 2.22 -0.41
N LEU A 35 -2.51 3.10 0.39
CA LEU A 35 -3.24 2.74 1.59
C LEU A 35 -4.37 1.76 1.27
N TYR A 36 -5.24 2.11 0.32
CA TYR A 36 -6.36 1.26 -0.09
C TYR A 36 -5.90 -0.14 -0.51
N ILE A 37 -4.91 -0.23 -1.39
CA ILE A 37 -4.42 -1.52 -1.90
C ILE A 37 -3.77 -2.36 -0.80
N SER A 38 -3.08 -1.73 0.15
CA SER A 38 -2.46 -2.42 1.27
C SER A 38 -3.50 -3.00 2.24
N GLU A 39 -4.57 -2.26 2.52
CA GLU A 39 -5.69 -2.75 3.35
C GLU A 39 -6.36 -3.96 2.67
N ARG A 40 -6.57 -3.90 1.35
CA ARG A 40 -7.12 -5.02 0.56
C ARG A 40 -6.19 -6.25 0.55
N TYR A 41 -4.88 -6.02 0.49
CA TYR A 41 -3.89 -7.09 0.55
C TYR A 41 -3.94 -7.82 1.90
N GLN A 42 -4.01 -7.06 2.99
CA GLN A 42 -4.13 -7.62 4.34
C GLN A 42 -5.45 -8.37 4.56
N ALA A 43 -6.54 -7.90 3.93
CA ALA A 43 -7.84 -8.59 3.94
C ALA A 43 -7.85 -9.89 3.11
N GLY A 44 -6.82 -10.13 2.28
CA GLY A 44 -6.75 -11.27 1.38
C GLY A 44 -7.59 -11.12 0.11
N ASP A 45 -7.97 -9.89 -0.24
CA ASP A 45 -8.77 -9.58 -1.43
C ASP A 45 -7.94 -9.74 -2.71
N ASP A 46 -8.62 -9.87 -3.87
CA ASP A 46 -7.95 -9.82 -5.18
C ASP A 46 -7.48 -8.40 -5.49
N LEU A 47 -6.16 -8.19 -5.45
CA LEU A 47 -5.57 -6.89 -5.69
C LEU A 47 -5.74 -6.40 -7.12
N LYS A 48 -5.86 -7.31 -8.10
CA LYS A 48 -6.06 -6.92 -9.49
C LYS A 48 -7.41 -6.25 -9.66
N SER A 49 -8.46 -6.84 -9.08
CA SER A 49 -9.80 -6.27 -9.04
C SER A 49 -9.84 -5.00 -8.19
N ALA A 50 -9.22 -4.99 -7.01
CA ALA A 50 -9.19 -3.82 -6.14
C ALA A 50 -8.53 -2.61 -6.81
N ARG A 51 -7.41 -2.82 -7.52
CA ARG A 51 -6.72 -1.77 -8.29
C ARG A 51 -7.54 -1.27 -9.47
N ALA A 52 -8.20 -2.17 -10.20
CA ALA A 52 -9.01 -1.80 -11.36
C ALA A 52 -10.27 -0.99 -10.98
N ASN A 53 -10.81 -1.23 -9.79
CA ASN A 53 -12.02 -0.58 -9.29
C ASN A 53 -11.72 0.52 -8.26
N TYR A 54 -10.45 0.89 -8.06
CA TYR A 54 -10.11 1.95 -7.11
C TYR A 54 -10.61 3.30 -7.63
N ASP A 55 -11.36 3.99 -6.79
CA ASP A 55 -11.86 5.34 -7.03
C ASP A 55 -11.54 6.20 -5.81
N HIS A 56 -11.09 7.44 -6.03
CA HIS A 56 -10.71 8.33 -4.93
C HIS A 56 -11.90 8.70 -4.02
N SER A 57 -13.14 8.61 -4.52
CA SER A 57 -14.36 8.88 -3.75
C SER A 57 -14.54 8.00 -2.53
N VAL A 58 -13.85 6.84 -2.44
CA VAL A 58 -13.85 6.00 -1.23
C VAL A 58 -13.33 6.75 0.01
N TRP A 59 -12.61 7.86 -0.18
CA TRP A 59 -12.06 8.68 0.89
C TRP A 59 -12.92 9.89 1.25
N ASN A 60 -13.96 10.22 0.47
CA ASN A 60 -14.73 11.47 0.63
C ASN A 60 -15.40 11.59 2.01
N ASP A 61 -15.88 10.48 2.56
CA ASP A 61 -16.57 10.44 3.86
C ASP A 61 -15.66 10.00 5.01
N VAL A 62 -14.35 9.81 4.75
CA VAL A 62 -13.40 9.39 5.77
C VAL A 62 -12.78 10.61 6.44
N PRO A 63 -12.92 10.78 7.78
CA PRO A 63 -12.31 11.90 8.48
C PRO A 63 -10.79 11.93 8.30
N SER A 64 -10.20 13.12 8.18
CA SER A 64 -8.76 13.28 8.01
C SER A 64 -7.95 12.63 9.15
N ALA A 65 -8.42 12.74 10.40
CA ALA A 65 -7.77 12.10 11.55
C ALA A 65 -7.76 10.56 11.45
N GLU A 66 -8.77 9.97 10.81
CA GLU A 66 -8.82 8.53 10.56
C GLU A 66 -7.89 8.15 9.40
N ILE A 67 -7.81 8.97 8.36
CA ILE A 67 -6.84 8.81 7.28
C ILE A 67 -5.41 8.86 7.83
N ASP A 68 -5.08 9.84 8.67
CA ASP A 68 -3.76 10.00 9.28
C ASP A 68 -3.38 8.77 10.11
N ARG A 69 -4.33 8.24 10.89
CA ARG A 69 -4.13 7.01 11.67
C ARG A 69 -3.84 5.82 10.76
N ARG A 70 -4.57 5.68 9.66
CA ARG A 70 -4.39 4.59 8.69
C ARG A 70 -3.09 4.72 7.92
N LEU A 71 -2.67 5.93 7.57
CA LEU A 71 -1.36 6.20 6.97
C LEU A 71 -0.22 5.84 7.93
N ALA A 72 -0.36 6.13 9.23
CA ALA A 72 0.63 5.70 10.23
C ALA A 72 0.71 4.15 10.33
N ALA A 73 -0.41 3.45 10.20
CA ALA A 73 -0.42 1.98 10.15
C ALA A 73 0.19 1.43 8.84
N LEU A 74 -0.08 2.10 7.71
CA LEU A 74 0.52 1.79 6.42
C LEU A 74 2.04 1.89 6.46
N ASP A 75 2.58 2.93 7.09
CA ASP A 75 4.02 3.12 7.27
C ASP A 75 4.68 1.93 7.97
N VAL A 76 4.07 1.44 9.05
CA VAL A 76 4.54 0.26 9.79
C VAL A 76 4.49 -0.97 8.90
N PHE A 77 3.35 -1.21 8.26
CA PHE A 77 3.16 -2.36 7.38
C PHE A 77 4.17 -2.39 6.22
N MET A 78 4.40 -1.25 5.56
CA MET A 78 5.36 -1.14 4.46
C MET A 78 6.79 -1.41 4.93
N GLY A 79 7.15 -0.96 6.14
CA GLY A 79 8.43 -1.25 6.75
C GLY A 79 8.62 -2.75 7.02
N GLU A 80 7.62 -3.42 7.57
CA GLU A 80 7.64 -4.87 7.80
C GLU A 80 7.69 -5.65 6.49
N LEU A 81 6.89 -5.26 5.51
CA LEU A 81 6.86 -5.87 4.18
C LEU A 81 8.22 -5.76 3.48
N ALA A 82 8.88 -4.61 3.56
CA ALA A 82 10.23 -4.41 3.02
C ALA A 82 11.25 -5.33 3.70
N ARG A 83 11.21 -5.44 5.03
CA ARG A 83 12.09 -6.34 5.79
C ARG A 83 11.85 -7.80 5.42
N ASN A 84 10.60 -8.23 5.35
CA ASN A 84 10.24 -9.60 4.98
C ASN A 84 10.74 -9.95 3.56
N ARG A 85 10.65 -9.00 2.61
CA ARG A 85 11.19 -9.19 1.26
C ARG A 85 12.72 -9.21 1.23
N ALA A 86 13.38 -8.34 1.99
CA ALA A 86 14.85 -8.37 2.12
C ALA A 86 15.34 -9.70 2.70
N ALA A 87 14.68 -10.21 3.73
CA ALA A 87 14.98 -11.50 4.34
C ALA A 87 14.76 -12.68 3.36
N MET A 88 13.70 -12.62 2.54
CA MET A 88 13.46 -13.63 1.48
C MET A 88 14.55 -13.66 0.42
N TRP A 89 15.23 -12.55 0.16
CA TRP A 89 16.35 -12.47 -0.80
C TRP A 89 17.72 -12.71 -0.18
N GLY A 90 17.79 -13.08 1.10
CA GLY A 90 19.04 -13.39 1.79
C GLY A 90 19.94 -12.19 2.04
N LEU A 91 19.40 -10.97 1.99
CA LEU A 91 20.09 -9.76 2.45
C LEU A 91 20.02 -9.75 3.99
N ASN A 92 20.95 -10.48 4.60
CA ASN A 92 21.23 -10.44 6.03
C ASN A 92 22.57 -9.73 6.25
#